data_AF-A0A1I0XQD0-F1
#
_entry.id   AF-A0A1I0XQD0-F1
#
_cell.length_a   1.000
_cell.length_b   1.000
_cell.length_c   1.000
_cell.angle_alpha   90.00
_cell.angle_beta   90.00
_cell.angle_gamma   90.00
#
_symmetry.space_group_name_H-M   'P 1'
#
loop_
_entity.id
_entity.type
_entity.pdbx_description
1 polymer ?
#
loop_
_entity_poly.entity_id
_entity_poly.type
_entity_poly.pdbx_seq_one_letter_code
_entity_poly.pdbx_strand_id
1 'polypeptide(L)' 'MFRVLFKSVHDGVMHACGHNGHTAALLGLAKVLNEMTSEIEGTIVFLHHHAEELPPGEQSL' A
#
# COMPACT_ATOMS: atom_id res chain seq x y z
N MET A 1 -12.64 -27.20 8.96
CA MET A 1 -11.89 -26.25 8.11
C MET A 1 -12.15 -24.85 8.65
N PHE A 2 -11.15 -24.20 9.24
CA PHE A 2 -11.34 -22.89 9.86
C PHE A 2 -11.58 -21.82 8.79
N ARG A 3 -12.65 -21.04 8.94
CA ARG A 3 -12.96 -19.93 8.03
C ARG A 3 -12.10 -18.72 8.41
N VAL A 4 -11.19 -18.33 7.54
CA VAL A 4 -10.44 -17.08 7.66
C VAL A 4 -11.32 -15.94 7.13
N LEU A 5 -11.67 -14.97 7.98
CA LEU A 5 -12.65 -13.92 7.66
C LEU A 5 -12.18 -12.92 6.60
N PHE A 6 -10.87 -12.74 6.48
CA PHE A 6 -10.23 -11.73 5.63
C PHE A 6 -9.42 -12.35 4.48
N LYS A 7 -9.64 -13.64 4.18
CA LYS A 7 -8.97 -14.27 3.03
C LYS A 7 -9.41 -13.59 1.73
N SER A 8 -8.56 -13.71 0.71
CA SER A 8 -8.94 -13.30 -0.65
C SER A 8 -10.26 -13.95 -1.07
N VAL A 9 -11.09 -13.16 -1.75
CA VAL A 9 -12.32 -13.61 -2.43
C VAL A 9 -12.06 -13.96 -3.90
N HIS A 10 -10.82 -13.77 -4.38
CA HIS A 10 -10.39 -14.09 -5.73
C HIS A 10 -9.56 -15.38 -5.70
N ASP A 11 -10.05 -16.42 -6.38
CA ASP A 11 -9.38 -17.71 -6.44
C ASP A 11 -8.00 -17.59 -7.11
N GLY A 12 -6.99 -18.20 -6.50
CA GLY A 12 -5.61 -18.18 -6.99
C GLY A 12 -4.84 -16.87 -6.77
N VAL A 13 -5.47 -15.84 -6.18
CA VAL A 13 -4.86 -14.53 -5.93
C VAL A 13 -4.81 -14.22 -4.45
N MET A 14 -3.68 -13.69 -3.98
CA MET A 14 -3.54 -13.21 -2.61
C MET A 14 -2.48 -12.11 -2.52
N HIS A 15 -2.61 -11.23 -1.53
CA HIS A 15 -1.50 -10.37 -1.10
C HIS A 15 -0.54 -11.16 -0.21
N ALA A 16 0.20 -12.11 -0.81
CA ALA A 16 1.17 -12.94 -0.08
C ALA A 16 2.37 -12.16 0.43
N CYS A 17 2.77 -11.09 -0.26
CA CYS A 17 3.88 -10.22 0.11
C CYS A 17 3.45 -9.01 0.96
N GLY A 18 2.21 -9.00 1.45
CA GLY A 18 1.74 -7.97 2.38
C GLY A 18 1.46 -6.59 1.75
N HIS A 19 1.31 -6.50 0.42
CA HIS A 19 1.06 -5.21 -0.24
C HIS A 19 -0.24 -4.53 0.21
N ASN A 20 -1.26 -5.29 0.61
CA ASN A 20 -2.43 -4.74 1.32
C ASN A 20 -2.06 -4.01 2.62
N GLY A 21 -1.13 -4.55 3.39
CA GLY A 21 -0.61 -3.94 4.61
C GLY A 21 0.20 -2.68 4.34
N HIS A 22 1.10 -2.72 3.35
CA HIS A 22 1.89 -1.55 2.94
C HIS A 22 0.98 -0.39 2.49
N THR A 23 0.00 -0.66 1.62
CA THR A 23 -0.99 0.33 1.20
C THR A 23 -1.78 0.89 2.38
N ALA A 24 -2.30 0.03 3.27
CA ALA A 24 -3.07 0.48 4.42
C ALA A 24 -2.24 1.36 5.37
N ALA A 25 -0.99 0.96 5.65
CA ALA A 25 -0.08 1.71 6.50
C ALA A 25 0.27 3.07 5.89
N LEU A 26 0.56 3.13 4.58
CA LEU A 26 0.91 4.38 3.90
C LEU A 26 -0.28 5.35 3.88
N LEU A 27 -1.50 4.86 3.68
CA LEU A 27 -2.72 5.67 3.80
C LEU A 27 -2.92 6.21 5.23
N GLY A 28 -2.66 5.38 6.25
CA GLY A 28 -2.71 5.80 7.65
C GLY A 28 -1.69 6.89 7.97
N LEU A 29 -0.45 6.72 7.49
CA LEU A 29 0.61 7.73 7.62
C LEU A 29 0.25 9.03 6.90
N ALA A 30 -0.25 8.94 5.67
CA ALA A 30 -0.68 10.11 4.90
C ALA A 30 -1.78 10.89 5.62
N LYS A 31 -2.72 10.19 6.28
CA LYS A 31 -3.75 10.84 7.10
C LYS A 31 -3.15 11.62 8.27
N VAL A 32 -2.25 11.01 9.04
CA VAL A 32 -1.61 11.66 10.19
C VAL A 32 -0.76 12.85 9.74
N LEU A 33 0.06 12.69 8.70
CA LEU A 33 0.90 13.77 8.18
C LEU A 33 0.09 14.92 7.58
N ASN A 34 -1.09 14.64 7.04
CA ASN A 34 -2.01 15.68 6.56
C ASN A 34 -2.49 16.60 7.71
N GLU A 35 -2.60 16.08 8.93
CA GLU A 35 -2.95 16.87 10.13
C GLU A 35 -1.78 17.73 10.63
N MET A 36 -0.55 17.42 10.21
CA MET A 36 0.69 18.09 10.64
C MET A 36 1.32 18.96 9.55
N THR A 37 0.56 19.29 8.50
CA THR A 37 1.10 19.98 7.30
C THR A 37 1.76 21.33 7.60
N SER A 38 1.32 22.05 8.62
CA SER A 38 1.94 23.32 9.04
C SER A 38 3.34 23.17 9.63
N GLU A 39 3.70 21.96 10.07
CA GLU A 39 5.00 21.65 10.67
C GLU A 39 6.00 21.08 9.63
N ILE A 40 5.54 20.84 8.40
CA ILE A 40 6.33 20.20 7.35
C ILE A 40 6.84 21.27 6.39
N GLU A 41 8.15 21.48 6.38
CA GLU A 41 8.81 22.28 5.36
C GLU A 41 9.00 21.45 4.09
N GLY A 42 8.35 21.87 2.99
CA GLY A 42 8.47 21.23 1.69
C GLY A 42 7.24 20.44 1.27
N THR A 43 7.43 19.37 0.50
CA THR A 43 6.33 18.57 -0.06
C THR A 43 6.62 17.09 0.10
N ILE A 44 5.68 16.36 0.69
CA ILE A 44 5.71 14.90 0.77
C ILE A 44 4.82 14.35 -0.35
N VAL A 45 5.39 13.46 -1.16
CA VAL A 45 4.69 12.76 -2.23
C VAL A 45 4.52 11.30 -1.81
N PHE A 46 3.28 10.84 -1.66
CA PHE A 46 2.97 9.44 -1.36
C PHE A 46 2.82 8.66 -2.67
N LEU A 47 3.60 7.60 -2.84
CA LEU A 47 3.59 6.76 -4.05
C LEU A 47 3.08 5.36 -3.72
N HIS A 48 1.95 4.99 -4.31
CA HIS A 48 1.45 3.62 -4.32
C HIS A 48 1.83 2.98 -5.65
N HIS A 49 2.98 2.31 -5.68
CA HIS A 49 3.54 1.66 -6.87
C HIS A 49 2.84 0.34 -7.19
N HIS A 50 2.66 0.04 -8.47
CA HIS A 50 2.04 -1.21 -8.91
C HIS A 50 3.07 -2.19 -9.51
N ALA A 51 2.67 -3.46 -9.66
CA ALA A 51 3.45 -4.50 -10.32
C ALA A 51 4.88 -4.76 -9.76
N GLU A 52 5.15 -4.47 -8.48
CA GLU A 52 6.44 -4.73 -7.82
C GLU A 52 6.93 -6.18 -8.01
N GLU A 53 6.02 -7.16 -7.93
CA GLU A 53 6.33 -8.60 -8.00
C GLU A 53 6.84 -9.08 -9.37
N LEU A 54 6.65 -8.29 -10.44
CA LEU A 54 6.95 -8.69 -11.81
C LEU A 54 8.12 -7.86 -12.36
N PRO A 55 9.26 -8.46 -12.75
CA PRO A 55 10.33 -7.73 -13.42
C PRO A 55 9.85 -7.08 -14.72
N PRO A 56 10.22 -5.81 -15.01
CA PRO A 56 11.25 -5.01 -14.33
C PRO A 56 10.76 -4.16 -13.12
N GLY A 57 9.59 -4.48 -12.56
CA GLY A 57 8.75 -3.56 -11.78
C GLY A 57 8.07 -2.56 -12.72
N GLU A 58 7.00 -1.85 -12.30
CA GLU A 58 6.56 -0.68 -13.07
C GLU A 58 7.75 0.30 -13.19
N GLN A 59 8.31 0.41 -14.39
CA GLN A 59 9.35 1.36 -14.79
C GLN A 59 8.75 2.37 -15.77
N SER A 60 7.64 3.00 -15.37
CA SER A 60 6.95 4.00 -16.18
C SER A 60 6.60 5.21 -15.32
N LEU A 61 7.62 6.00 -14.99
CA LEU A 61 7.46 7.44 -14.78
C LEU A 61 7.93 8.16 -16.03
#